data_AF-A0A941VA80-F1
#
_entry.id   AF-A0A941VA80-F1
#
_cell.length_a   1.000
_cell.length_b   1.000
_cell.length_c   1.000
_cell.angle_alpha   90.00
_cell.angle_beta   90.00
_cell.angle_gamma   90.00
#
_symmetry.space_group_name_H-M   'P 1'
#
loop_
_entity.id
_entity.type
_entity.pdbx_description
1 polymer ?
#
loop_
_entity_poly.entity_id
_entity_poly.type
_entity_poly.pdbx_seq_one_letter_code
_entity_poly.pdbx_strand_id
1 'polypeptide(L)'
;MNLRLLMLLCCGLSAAVQAQSASAPVPEHLPLEAVTSTGDKVLLHPNGRWEFVDAKKAEIAKKVAEQYPENKLVPEGAQGGLFGVGRKILPGDKDYNRGSLSPKTR
;
A
#
# COMPACT_ATOMS: atom_id res chain seq x y z
N MET A 1 -57.08 -30.61 9.21
CA MET A 1 -55.67 -30.29 8.87
C MET A 1 -55.30 -29.01 9.60
N ASN A 2 -54.57 -29.15 10.71
CA ASN A 2 -54.44 -28.09 11.71
C ASN A 2 -53.31 -27.14 11.32
N LEU A 3 -53.66 -25.88 11.09
CA LEU A 3 -52.78 -24.76 10.70
C LEU A 3 -51.60 -24.54 11.67
N ARG A 4 -51.67 -25.08 12.89
CA ARG A 4 -50.60 -25.06 13.90
C ARG A 4 -49.43 -26.00 13.58
N LEU A 5 -49.65 -27.06 12.80
CA LEU A 5 -48.60 -28.01 12.41
C LEU A 5 -47.70 -27.47 11.28
N LEU A 6 -48.22 -26.54 10.47
CA LEU A 6 -47.47 -25.89 9.38
C LEU A 6 -46.51 -24.80 9.89
N MET A 7 -46.91 -24.05 10.93
CA MET A 7 -46.08 -22.99 11.54
C MET A 7 -44.87 -23.52 12.32
N LEU A 8 -44.94 -24.75 12.85
CA LEU A 8 -43.82 -25.37 13.58
C LEU A 8 -42.76 -25.99 12.66
N LEU A 9 -43.06 -26.20 11.38
CA LEU A 9 -42.13 -26.76 10.40
C LEU A 9 -41.20 -25.68 9.80
N CYS A 10 -41.58 -24.40 9.84
CA CYS A 10 -40.81 -23.31 9.23
C CYS A 10 -39.78 -22.67 10.18
N CYS A 11 -39.86 -22.87 11.50
CA CYS A 11 -38.91 -22.26 12.46
C CYS A 11 -37.68 -23.13 12.78
N GLY A 12 -37.59 -24.36 12.24
CA GLY A 12 -36.54 -25.32 12.60
C GLY A 12 -35.25 -25.26 11.76
N LEU A 13 -35.15 -24.38 10.75
CA LEU A 13 -34.08 -24.44 9.74
C LEU A 13 -33.05 -23.29 9.78
N SER A 14 -32.96 -22.54 10.88
CA SER A 14 -32.00 -21.43 11.01
C SER A 14 -30.91 -21.65 12.05
N ALA A 15 -30.76 -22.87 12.57
CA ALA A 15 -29.71 -23.18 13.54
C ALA A 15 -28.36 -23.43 12.86
N ALA A 16 -27.51 -22.40 12.93
CA ALA A 16 -26.05 -22.48 13.01
C ALA A 16 -25.26 -22.90 11.75
N VAL A 17 -25.10 -21.96 10.83
CA VAL A 17 -23.80 -21.79 10.15
C VAL A 17 -23.06 -20.67 10.88
N GLN A 18 -22.24 -21.05 11.87
CA GLN A 18 -21.13 -20.21 12.33
C GLN A 18 -19.84 -20.84 11.82
N ALA A 19 -19.48 -20.51 10.58
CA ALA A 19 -18.11 -20.68 10.11
C ALA A 19 -17.27 -19.61 10.83
N GLN A 20 -16.68 -19.97 11.96
CA GLN A 20 -15.65 -19.16 12.60
C GLN A 20 -14.37 -19.30 11.77
N SER A 21 -14.16 -18.36 10.86
CA SER A 21 -12.87 -18.13 10.23
C SER A 21 -11.89 -17.68 11.31
N ALA A 22 -11.22 -18.62 11.97
CA ALA A 22 -10.11 -18.32 12.85
C ALA A 22 -8.97 -17.78 11.99
N SER A 23 -8.92 -16.46 11.79
CA SER A 23 -7.73 -15.80 11.28
C SER A 23 -6.66 -15.95 12.35
N ALA A 24 -5.65 -16.77 12.09
CA ALA A 24 -4.43 -16.75 12.88
C ALA A 24 -3.87 -15.31 12.95
N PRO A 25 -3.27 -14.88 14.06
CA PRO A 25 -2.64 -13.57 14.16
C PRO A 25 -1.46 -13.55 13.19
N VAL A 26 -1.65 -12.91 12.04
CA VAL A 26 -0.55 -12.62 11.11
C VAL A 26 0.36 -11.64 11.84
N PRO A 27 1.66 -11.95 12.04
CA PRO A 27 2.58 -11.00 12.63
C PRO A 27 2.56 -9.71 11.78
N GLU A 28 2.18 -8.58 12.40
CA GLU A 28 1.82 -7.33 11.71
C GLU A 28 2.95 -6.72 10.85
N HIS A 29 4.14 -7.32 10.86
CA HIS A 29 5.32 -6.83 10.16
C HIS A 29 5.69 -7.67 8.93
N LEU A 30 5.06 -8.82 8.70
CA LEU A 30 5.37 -9.66 7.55
C LEU A 30 4.48 -9.32 6.36
N PRO A 31 5.04 -9.25 5.14
CA PRO A 31 4.25 -9.16 3.92
C PRO A 31 3.30 -10.36 3.82
N LEU A 32 2.02 -10.10 3.54
CA LEU A 32 0.99 -11.12 3.37
C LEU A 32 0.89 -11.53 1.89
N GLU A 33 0.98 -12.82 1.61
CA GLU A 33 0.72 -13.35 0.26
C GLU A 33 -0.78 -13.33 -0.05
N ALA A 34 -1.15 -12.76 -1.19
CA ALA A 34 -2.52 -12.69 -1.69
C ALA A 34 -2.57 -12.94 -3.21
N VAL A 35 -3.78 -13.07 -3.74
CA VAL A 35 -4.04 -13.28 -5.16
C VAL A 35 -4.99 -12.19 -5.67
N THR A 36 -4.64 -11.54 -6.78
CA THR A 36 -5.51 -10.55 -7.43
C THR A 36 -6.74 -11.22 -8.04
N SER A 37 -7.76 -10.45 -8.41
CA SER A 37 -8.94 -10.95 -9.12
C SER A 37 -8.60 -11.62 -10.47
N THR A 38 -7.45 -11.28 -11.06
CA THR A 38 -6.93 -11.85 -12.30
C THR A 38 -6.11 -13.12 -12.10
N GLY A 39 -5.88 -13.54 -10.84
CA GLY A 39 -5.11 -14.74 -10.51
C GLY A 39 -3.61 -14.50 -10.26
N ASP A 40 -3.16 -13.25 -10.17
CA ASP A 40 -1.74 -12.93 -9.97
C ASP A 40 -1.36 -12.95 -8.49
N LYS A 41 -0.23 -13.58 -8.18
CA LYS A 41 0.32 -13.59 -6.82
C LYS A 41 0.94 -12.23 -6.48
N VAL A 42 0.54 -11.68 -5.34
CA VAL A 42 1.01 -10.38 -4.82
C VAL A 42 1.42 -10.49 -3.36
N LEU A 43 2.32 -9.62 -2.95
CA LEU A 43 2.71 -9.40 -1.55
C LEU A 43 2.09 -8.09 -1.08
N LEU A 44 1.30 -8.15 -0.02
CA LEU A 44 0.71 -7.00 0.65
C LEU A 44 1.59 -6.61 1.82
N HIS A 45 2.18 -5.42 1.76
CA HIS A 45 3.00 -4.86 2.83
C HIS A 45 2.12 -4.19 3.89
N PRO A 46 2.50 -4.21 5.18
CA PRO A 46 1.74 -3.55 6.26
C PRO A 46 1.54 -2.04 6.10
N ASN A 47 2.35 -1.38 5.28
CA ASN A 47 2.23 0.05 4.96
C ASN A 47 1.17 0.36 3.88
N GLY A 48 0.38 -0.65 3.46
CA GLY A 48 -0.62 -0.54 2.41
C GLY A 48 -0.05 -0.61 0.98
N ARG A 49 1.28 -0.72 0.82
CA ARG A 49 1.91 -0.98 -0.47
C ARG A 49 1.71 -2.44 -0.85
N TRP A 50 1.63 -2.73 -2.14
CA TRP A 50 1.63 -4.10 -2.63
C TRP A 50 2.58 -4.24 -3.83
N GLU A 51 3.06 -5.45 -4.08
CA GLU A 51 3.93 -5.76 -5.20
C GLU A 51 3.61 -7.15 -5.79
N PHE A 52 3.91 -7.34 -7.07
CA PHE A 52 3.80 -8.67 -7.70
C PHE A 52 4.94 -9.58 -7.26
N VAL A 53 4.63 -10.85 -7.02
CA VAL A 53 5.66 -11.89 -6.78
C VAL A 53 6.44 -12.19 -8.06
N ASP A 54 5.81 -12.07 -9.23
CA ASP A 54 6.49 -12.20 -10.52
C ASP A 54 7.35 -10.96 -10.78
N ALA A 55 8.67 -11.16 -10.87
CA ALA A 55 9.64 -10.11 -11.10
C ALA A 55 9.39 -9.32 -12.40
N LYS A 56 8.90 -9.96 -13.47
CA LYS A 56 8.59 -9.26 -14.72
C LYS A 56 7.41 -8.32 -14.55
N LYS A 57 6.35 -8.78 -13.86
CA LYS A 57 5.18 -7.95 -13.58
C LYS A 57 5.50 -6.84 -12.59
N ALA A 58 6.35 -7.10 -11.61
CA ALA A 58 6.81 -6.09 -10.66
C ALA A 58 7.57 -4.95 -11.36
N GLU A 59 8.49 -5.26 -12.28
CA GLU A 59 9.23 -4.26 -13.03
C GLU A 59 8.33 -3.43 -13.97
N ILE A 60 7.34 -4.06 -14.61
CA ILE A 60 6.35 -3.34 -15.42
C ILE A 60 5.52 -2.40 -14.54
N ALA A 61 5.05 -2.88 -13.38
CA ALA A 61 4.28 -2.07 -12.44
C ALA A 61 5.08 -0.86 -11.92
N LYS A 62 6.39 -1.01 -11.65
CA LYS A 62 7.28 0.10 -11.30
C LYS A 62 7.38 1.14 -12.42
N LYS A 63 7.58 0.70 -13.67
CA LYS A 63 7.62 1.61 -14.83
C LYS A 63 6.33 2.38 -15.02
N VAL A 64 5.18 1.73 -14.78
CA VAL A 64 3.88 2.41 -14.80
C VAL A 64 3.81 3.44 -13.68
N ALA A 65 4.24 3.09 -12.47
CA ALA A 65 4.26 4.02 -11.34
C ALA A 65 5.14 5.26 -11.58
N GLU A 66 6.25 5.12 -12.32
CA GLU A 66 7.15 6.24 -12.68
C GLU A 66 6.53 7.26 -13.66
N GLN A 67 5.49 6.87 -14.41
CA GLN A 67 4.80 7.77 -15.33
C GLN A 67 3.94 8.82 -14.61
N TYR A 68 3.55 8.54 -13.37
CA TYR A 68 2.70 9.41 -12.58
C TYR A 68 3.53 10.47 -11.86
N PRO A 69 3.37 11.77 -12.19
CA PRO A 69 4.16 12.86 -11.58
C PRO A 69 3.97 12.95 -10.06
N GLU A 70 2.79 12.58 -9.54
CA GLU A 70 2.50 12.52 -8.10
C GLU A 70 3.39 11.53 -7.33
N ASN A 71 3.92 10.50 -7.99
CA ASN A 71 4.84 9.54 -7.38
C ASN A 71 6.28 10.06 -7.32
N LYS A 72 6.59 11.15 -8.06
CA LYS A 72 7.89 11.81 -8.04
C LYS A 72 7.92 12.80 -6.87
N LEU A 73 8.11 12.27 -5.67
CA LEU A 73 8.16 13.04 -4.41
C LEU A 73 9.26 14.13 -4.39
N VAL A 74 10.18 14.12 -5.36
CA VAL A 74 11.28 15.06 -5.49
C VAL A 74 11.44 15.46 -6.96
N PRO A 75 11.28 16.75 -7.30
CA PRO A 75 11.53 17.20 -8.65
C PRO A 75 13.02 17.07 -9.00
N GLU A 76 13.32 16.79 -10.28
CA GLU A 76 14.69 16.58 -10.79
C GLU A 76 15.63 17.78 -10.55
N GLY A 77 15.08 18.97 -10.32
CA GLY A 77 15.84 20.18 -9.99
C GLY A 77 16.13 20.40 -8.50
N ALA A 78 15.56 19.62 -7.57
CA ALA A 78 15.73 19.87 -6.15
C ALA A 78 17.20 19.74 -5.71
N GLN A 79 17.70 20.74 -4.96
CA GLN A 79 19.07 20.79 -4.47
C GLN A 79 19.16 20.40 -2.99
N GLY A 80 20.33 19.93 -2.55
CA GLY A 80 20.58 19.57 -1.15
C GLY A 80 20.13 18.17 -0.77
N GLY A 81 20.31 17.81 0.50
CA GLY A 81 20.05 16.44 0.97
C GLY A 81 21.09 15.44 0.47
N LEU A 82 22.36 15.58 0.87
CA LEU A 82 23.39 14.60 0.51
C LEU A 82 23.14 13.31 1.30
N PHE A 83 22.87 12.20 0.62
CA PHE A 83 22.47 10.92 1.24
C PHE A 83 21.27 11.02 2.21
N GLY A 84 20.33 11.94 1.93
CA GLY A 84 19.17 12.15 2.80
C GLY A 84 19.44 13.00 4.05
N VAL A 85 20.65 13.52 4.22
CA VAL A 85 21.01 14.43 5.32
C VAL A 85 20.88 15.88 4.85
N GLY A 86 20.05 16.65 5.55
CA GLY A 86 19.83 18.08 5.31
C GLY A 86 18.51 18.40 4.59
N ARG A 87 18.21 19.71 4.49
CA ARG A 87 16.96 20.18 3.88
C ARG A 87 17.03 20.05 2.36
N LYS A 88 15.96 19.55 1.76
CA LYS A 88 15.73 19.58 0.32
C LYS A 88 15.24 20.97 -0.09
N ILE A 89 15.97 21.60 -1.01
CA ILE A 89 15.71 22.95 -1.51
C ILE A 89 15.02 22.79 -2.86
N LEU A 90 13.74 23.15 -2.92
CA LEU A 90 12.92 23.00 -4.12
C LEU A 90 13.20 24.13 -5.13
N PRO A 91 13.01 23.90 -6.44
CA PRO A 91 13.00 24.98 -7.42
C PRO A 91 12.03 26.09 -7.02
N GLY A 92 12.52 27.33 -6.93
CA GLY A 92 11.74 28.50 -6.49
C GLY A 92 11.84 28.83 -4.99
N ASP A 93 12.50 27.99 -4.18
CA ASP A 93 12.87 28.35 -2.80
C ASP A 93 13.86 29.53 -2.81
N LYS A 94 13.78 30.42 -1.82
CA LYS A 94 14.71 31.56 -1.66
C LYS A 94 16.17 31.10 -1.63
N ASP A 95 16.41 29.90 -1.12
CA ASP A 95 17.75 29.34 -0.96
C ASP A 95 18.21 28.56 -2.22
N TYR A 96 17.36 28.39 -3.24
CA TYR A 96 17.64 27.60 -4.46
C TYR A 96 18.76 28.18 -5.32
N ASN A 97 18.83 29.51 -5.44
CA ASN A 97 19.86 30.22 -6.20
C ASN A 97 21.00 30.76 -5.33
N ARG A 98 21.00 30.43 -4.03
CA ARG A 98 21.95 31.01 -3.06
C ARG A 98 23.34 30.37 -3.13
N GLY A 99 23.48 29.26 -3.87
CA GLY A 99 24.72 28.49 -3.99
C GLY A 99 25.17 27.88 -2.65
N SER A 100 26.32 27.21 -2.66
CA SER A 100 27.02 26.82 -1.43
C SER A 100 27.33 28.08 -0.63
N LEU A 101 26.71 28.22 0.54
CA LEU A 101 27.10 29.26 1.49
C LEU A 101 28.48 28.91 2.00
N SER A 102 29.49 29.52 1.38
CA SER A 102 30.85 29.38 1.84
C SER A 102 30.88 29.74 3.35
N PRO A 103 31.47 28.89 4.20
CA PRO A 103 31.58 29.17 5.64
C PRO A 103 32.31 30.48 5.96
N LYS A 104 33.02 31.05 4.98
CA LYS A 104 33.80 32.29 5.09
C LYS A 104 32.98 33.56 5.28
N THR A 105 31.65 33.47 5.18
CA THR A 105 30.74 34.64 5.25
C THR A 105 29.79 34.57 6.45
N ARG A 106 30.06 33.70 7.42
CA ARG A 106 29.31 33.58 8.69
C ARG A 106 30.12 34.14 9.84
#